data_AF-A0A925QUL4-F1
#
_entry.id   AF-A0A925QUL4-F1
#
_cell.length_a   1.000
_cell.length_b   1.000
_cell.length_c   1.000
_cell.angle_alpha   90.00
_cell.angle_beta   90.00
_cell.angle_gamma   90.00
#
_symmetry.space_group_name_H-M   'P 1'
#
loop_
_entity.id
_entity.type
_entity.pdbx_description
1 polymer ?
#
loop_
_entity_poly.entity_id
_entity_poly.type
_entity_poly.pdbx_seq_one_letter_code
_entity_poly.pdbx_strand_id
1 'polypeptide(L)'
;MIRIGTPFFCSFGIGTRNWLIPFTRSCKNTARLQKPVKIILGIDPGTLIMGHGVIAVNGNSMELLEMSALKLSGKKDNYERLQLIHRQVVLLVKKFKPDEFAIEAPFFGKNVQSMLKLGRAQGVAIAAAMSAGVPVTEYSPRKIKQSITGNGNADKEQVWKMLQHILSLTDRPKLFDATDALAVAICHHFQGKLMLPAPATAKKKSPRSNNWEEFVARNPQRILKK
;
A
#
# COMPACT_ATOMS: atom_id res chain seq x y z
N MET A 1 -49.10 -43.28 -21.78
CA MET A 1 -48.61 -41.88 -21.86
C MET A 1 -47.10 -41.94 -21.59
N ILE A 2 -46.23 -42.11 -22.59
CA ILE A 2 -45.75 -41.13 -23.60
C ILE A 2 -45.10 -39.93 -22.88
N ARG A 3 -43.83 -39.56 -23.04
CA ARG A 3 -42.70 -40.00 -23.89
C ARG A 3 -41.43 -39.42 -23.25
N ILE A 4 -40.34 -40.19 -23.24
CA ILE A 4 -38.96 -39.69 -23.01
C ILE A 4 -38.39 -39.42 -24.42
N GLY A 5 -37.95 -38.19 -24.67
CA GLY A 5 -37.45 -37.73 -25.97
C GLY A 5 -35.92 -37.76 -26.05
N THR A 6 -35.42 -38.59 -26.96
CA THR A 6 -34.03 -38.80 -27.39
C THR A 6 -33.43 -37.61 -28.16
N PRO A 7 -32.09 -37.54 -28.33
CA PRO A 7 -31.39 -36.43 -28.96
C PRO A 7 -31.51 -36.44 -30.48
N PHE A 8 -31.58 -35.24 -31.06
CA PHE A 8 -31.69 -35.02 -32.51
C PHE A 8 -30.30 -35.10 -33.16
N PHE A 9 -30.07 -36.16 -33.92
CA PHE A 9 -29.02 -36.26 -34.94
C PHE A 9 -29.52 -35.54 -36.21
N CYS A 10 -28.74 -34.61 -36.78
CA CYS A 10 -29.03 -34.08 -38.12
C CYS A 10 -27.81 -34.27 -39.02
N SER A 11 -28.03 -35.03 -40.10
CA SER A 11 -27.04 -35.49 -41.06
C SER A 11 -26.46 -34.37 -41.93
N PHE A 12 -25.20 -34.58 -42.31
CA PHE A 12 -24.48 -33.89 -43.38
C PHE A 12 -25.23 -33.98 -44.72
N GLY A 13 -25.49 -32.84 -45.34
CA GLY A 13 -25.90 -32.71 -46.74
C GLY A 13 -24.88 -31.87 -47.50
N ILE A 14 -24.24 -32.48 -48.49
CA ILE A 14 -23.30 -31.87 -49.44
C ILE A 14 -24.12 -31.13 -50.50
N GLY A 15 -23.88 -29.83 -50.70
CA GLY A 15 -24.56 -29.01 -51.72
C GLY A 15 -23.79 -27.74 -52.03
N THR A 16 -23.56 -27.52 -53.32
CA THR A 16 -22.56 -26.62 -53.91
C THR A 16 -22.98 -25.14 -54.05
N ARG A 17 -21.97 -24.25 -54.16
CA ARG A 17 -21.93 -22.91 -54.82
C ARG A 17 -22.20 -21.64 -53.99
N ASN A 18 -21.08 -20.97 -53.69
CA ASN A 18 -20.67 -19.59 -54.01
C ASN A 18 -21.48 -18.34 -53.57
N TRP A 19 -20.69 -17.38 -53.05
CA TRP A 19 -20.97 -15.98 -52.67
C TRP A 19 -21.87 -15.73 -51.46
N LEU A 20 -21.21 -15.32 -50.36
CA LEU A 20 -21.50 -14.09 -49.60
C LEU A 20 -20.47 -13.98 -48.46
N ILE A 21 -19.54 -13.03 -48.57
CA ILE A 21 -18.79 -12.53 -47.42
C ILE A 21 -19.72 -11.57 -46.68
N PRO A 22 -19.96 -11.78 -45.38
CA PRO A 22 -20.00 -10.63 -44.50
C PRO A 22 -19.00 -10.81 -43.36
N PHE A 23 -18.04 -9.91 -43.37
CA PHE A 23 -17.39 -9.31 -42.24
C PHE A 23 -18.15 -9.53 -40.92
N THR A 24 -17.70 -10.46 -40.07
CA THR A 24 -17.99 -10.39 -38.64
C THR A 24 -16.68 -10.25 -37.90
N ARG A 25 -16.51 -9.05 -37.37
CA ARG A 25 -15.39 -8.57 -36.58
C ARG A 25 -14.93 -9.65 -35.60
N SER A 26 -13.63 -9.93 -35.63
CA SER A 26 -12.89 -10.37 -34.46
C SER A 26 -13.17 -9.38 -33.33
N CYS A 27 -14.09 -9.73 -32.43
CA CYS A 27 -14.20 -9.08 -31.13
C CYS A 27 -12.94 -9.47 -30.34
N LYS A 28 -11.82 -8.80 -30.62
CA LYS A 28 -10.75 -8.65 -29.64
C LYS A 28 -11.34 -7.82 -28.51
N ASN A 29 -12.03 -8.50 -27.60
CA ASN A 29 -12.44 -7.93 -26.34
C ASN A 29 -11.16 -7.79 -25.51
N THR A 30 -10.36 -6.76 -25.78
CA THR A 30 -9.36 -6.25 -24.86
C THR A 30 -10.09 -5.61 -23.69
N ALA A 31 -10.75 -6.44 -22.88
CA ALA A 31 -11.02 -6.10 -21.51
C ALA A 31 -9.65 -5.87 -20.88
N ARG A 32 -9.27 -4.60 -20.72
CA ARG A 32 -8.17 -4.23 -19.82
C ARG A 32 -8.47 -4.95 -18.52
N LEU A 33 -7.59 -5.87 -18.12
CA LEU A 33 -7.60 -6.45 -16.78
C LEU A 33 -7.46 -5.26 -15.81
N GLN A 34 -8.57 -4.72 -15.33
CA GLN A 34 -8.56 -3.73 -14.28
C GLN A 34 -7.98 -4.44 -13.07
N LYS A 35 -6.84 -3.95 -12.57
CA LYS A 35 -6.24 -4.53 -11.37
C LYS A 35 -7.28 -4.46 -10.26
N PRO A 36 -7.47 -5.53 -9.46
CA PRO A 36 -8.36 -5.48 -8.33
C PRO A 36 -7.94 -4.34 -7.40
N VAL A 37 -8.94 -3.66 -6.83
CA VAL A 37 -8.72 -2.61 -5.83
C VAL A 37 -8.10 -3.27 -4.60
N LYS A 38 -6.90 -2.83 -4.24
CA LYS A 38 -6.18 -3.32 -3.07
C LYS A 38 -6.49 -2.41 -1.87
N ILE A 39 -6.82 -2.99 -0.73
CA ILE A 39 -7.06 -2.25 0.52
C ILE A 39 -5.87 -2.44 1.45
N ILE A 40 -5.29 -1.33 1.90
CA ILE A 40 -4.14 -1.32 2.81
C ILE A 40 -4.56 -0.66 4.13
N LEU A 41 -4.32 -1.35 5.25
CA LEU A 41 -4.55 -0.84 6.60
C LEU A 41 -3.20 -0.46 7.24
N GLY A 42 -3.02 0.82 7.54
CA GLY A 42 -1.89 1.37 8.29
C GLY A 42 -2.25 1.58 9.77
N ILE A 43 -1.38 1.15 10.68
CA ILE A 43 -1.52 1.33 12.13
C ILE A 43 -0.26 2.00 12.70
N ASP A 44 -0.48 2.99 13.56
CA ASP A 44 0.54 3.57 14.45
C ASP A 44 0.11 3.35 15.92
N PRO A 45 0.61 2.31 16.59
CA PRO A 45 0.22 1.97 17.95
C PRO A 45 1.01 2.80 18.97
N GLY A 46 0.60 4.04 19.24
CA GLY A 46 1.19 4.84 20.31
C GLY A 46 0.82 4.36 21.72
N THR A 47 1.50 4.91 22.74
CA THR A 47 1.29 4.55 24.14
C THR A 47 -0.02 5.08 24.73
N LEU A 48 -0.49 6.22 24.22
CA LEU A 48 -1.71 6.92 24.67
C LEU A 48 -2.76 7.05 23.59
N ILE A 49 -2.34 7.03 22.32
CA ILE A 49 -3.19 7.22 21.16
C ILE A 49 -2.73 6.20 20.13
N MET A 50 -3.68 5.49 19.52
CA MET A 50 -3.42 4.62 18.39
C MET A 50 -4.05 5.24 17.14
N GLY A 51 -3.23 5.54 16.14
CA GLY A 51 -3.72 5.98 14.83
C GLY A 51 -4.05 4.81 13.92
N HIS A 52 -5.05 4.99 13.06
CA HIS A 52 -5.30 4.09 11.94
C HIS A 52 -5.64 4.86 10.67
N GLY A 53 -5.17 4.36 9.53
CA GLY A 53 -5.47 4.87 8.21
C GLY A 53 -5.74 3.73 7.24
N VAL A 54 -6.79 3.84 6.43
CA VAL A 54 -7.21 2.84 5.45
C VAL A 54 -7.24 3.50 4.09
N ILE A 55 -6.51 2.93 3.13
CA ILE A 55 -6.49 3.41 1.75
C ILE A 55 -6.95 2.32 0.79
N ALA A 56 -7.67 2.72 -0.24
CA ALA A 56 -7.95 1.91 -1.41
C ALA A 56 -7.00 2.30 -2.54
N VAL A 57 -6.43 1.31 -3.20
CA VAL A 57 -5.44 1.48 -4.27
C VAL A 57 -5.94 0.81 -5.53
N ASN A 58 -6.14 1.60 -6.59
CA ASN A 58 -6.47 1.09 -7.91
C ASN A 58 -5.35 1.45 -8.90
N GLY A 59 -4.35 0.56 -8.99
CA GLY A 59 -3.16 0.76 -9.81
C GLY A 59 -2.35 1.98 -9.36
N ASN A 60 -2.54 3.12 -10.03
CA ASN A 60 -1.84 4.36 -9.72
C ASN A 60 -2.63 5.33 -8.85
N SER A 61 -3.97 5.21 -8.79
CA SER A 61 -4.78 6.06 -7.91
C SER A 61 -4.82 5.49 -6.49
N MET A 62 -4.94 6.40 -5.54
CA MET A 62 -5.15 6.12 -4.13
C MET A 62 -6.33 6.93 -3.63
N GLU A 63 -7.15 6.33 -2.78
CA GLU A 63 -8.29 6.96 -2.15
C GLU A 63 -8.25 6.69 -0.65
N LEU A 64 -8.56 7.71 0.15
CA LEU A 64 -8.70 7.57 1.59
C LEU A 64 -10.08 6.98 1.91
N LEU A 65 -10.11 5.79 2.51
CA LEU A 65 -11.37 5.19 2.99
C LEU A 65 -11.72 5.65 4.40
N GLU A 66 -10.74 5.66 5.30
CA GLU A 66 -10.93 6.09 6.68
C GLU A 66 -9.59 6.50 7.30
N MET A 67 -9.59 7.55 8.11
CA MET A 67 -8.46 7.91 8.97
C MET A 67 -8.99 8.41 10.30
N SER A 68 -8.52 7.84 11.40
CA SER A 68 -8.93 8.25 12.74
C SER A 68 -7.87 7.87 13.78
N ALA A 69 -8.05 8.32 15.01
CA ALA A 69 -7.17 8.00 16.13
C ALA A 69 -8.00 7.64 17.37
N LEU A 70 -7.66 6.52 17.98
CA LEU A 70 -8.26 6.00 19.20
C LEU A 70 -7.46 6.46 20.41
N LYS A 71 -8.09 7.22 21.30
CA LYS A 71 -7.50 7.56 22.60
C LYS A 71 -7.55 6.35 23.53
N LEU A 72 -6.38 5.85 23.90
CA LEU A 72 -6.19 4.79 24.90
C LEU A 72 -6.18 5.46 26.27
N SER A 73 -7.32 5.47 26.95
CA SER A 73 -7.58 6.26 28.16
C SER A 73 -6.41 6.33 29.17
N GLY A 74 -6.20 7.52 29.77
CA GLY A 74 -5.04 7.83 30.61
C GLY A 74 -4.98 7.11 31.98
N LYS A 75 -6.07 6.53 32.48
CA LYS A 75 -6.17 5.98 33.85
C LYS A 75 -6.41 4.46 33.94
N LYS A 76 -6.29 3.72 32.83
CA LYS A 76 -6.62 2.28 32.79
C LYS A 76 -5.37 1.39 32.82
N ASP A 77 -5.58 0.19 33.35
CA ASP A 77 -4.62 -0.92 33.38
C ASP A 77 -4.00 -1.16 31.98
N ASN A 78 -2.73 -1.56 31.95
CA ASN A 78 -2.01 -1.78 30.69
C ASN A 78 -2.67 -2.89 29.87
N TYR A 79 -3.24 -3.92 30.52
CA TYR A 79 -3.91 -5.01 29.81
C TYR A 79 -5.22 -4.57 29.17
N GLU A 80 -5.99 -3.68 29.81
CA GLU A 80 -7.18 -3.08 29.18
C GLU A 80 -6.82 -2.30 27.92
N ARG A 81 -5.68 -1.57 27.91
CA ARG A 81 -5.21 -0.88 26.70
C ARG A 81 -4.89 -1.86 25.57
N LEU A 82 -4.21 -2.96 25.88
CA LEU A 82 -3.91 -4.01 24.90
C LEU A 82 -5.20 -4.62 24.34
N GLN A 83 -6.19 -4.88 25.20
CA GLN A 83 -7.50 -5.38 24.78
C GLN A 83 -8.21 -4.39 23.84
N LEU A 84 -8.14 -3.08 24.11
CA LEU A 84 -8.71 -2.05 23.24
C LEU A 84 -8.04 -2.02 21.87
N ILE A 85 -6.71 -2.11 21.82
CA ILE A 85 -5.94 -2.18 20.57
C ILE A 85 -6.37 -3.42 19.77
N HIS A 86 -6.35 -4.60 20.40
CA HIS A 86 -6.77 -5.85 19.77
C HIS A 86 -8.18 -5.73 19.17
N ARG A 87 -9.14 -5.28 19.98
CA ARG A 87 -10.54 -5.14 19.56
C ARG A 87 -10.66 -4.18 18.38
N GLN A 88 -9.97 -3.04 18.43
CA GLN A 88 -10.03 -2.06 17.37
C GLN A 88 -9.45 -2.60 16.06
N VAL A 89 -8.31 -3.30 16.11
CA VAL A 89 -7.72 -3.91 14.91
C VAL A 89 -8.64 -4.98 14.34
N VAL A 90 -9.23 -5.85 15.17
CA VAL A 90 -10.21 -6.85 14.72
C VAL A 90 -11.42 -6.19 14.05
N LEU A 91 -11.93 -5.09 14.59
CA LEU A 91 -13.03 -4.34 14.00
C LEU A 91 -12.67 -3.76 12.63
N LEU A 92 -11.50 -3.15 12.51
CA LEU A 92 -11.00 -2.60 11.24
C LEU A 92 -10.81 -3.69 10.18
N VAL A 93 -10.21 -4.83 10.56
CA VAL A 93 -10.03 -5.97 9.67
C VAL A 93 -11.37 -6.54 9.21
N LYS A 94 -12.35 -6.70 10.11
CA LYS A 94 -13.69 -7.18 9.74
C LYS A 94 -14.43 -6.19 8.84
N LYS A 95 -14.31 -4.88 9.10
CA LYS A 95 -15.00 -3.82 8.36
C LYS A 95 -14.45 -3.66 6.94
N PHE A 96 -13.13 -3.61 6.81
CA PHE A 96 -12.48 -3.25 5.55
C PHE A 96 -11.92 -4.43 4.77
N LYS A 97 -11.71 -5.59 5.41
CA LYS A 97 -11.07 -6.78 4.80
C LYS A 97 -9.79 -6.42 4.05
N PRO A 98 -8.80 -5.79 4.72
CA PRO A 98 -7.58 -5.34 4.07
C PRO A 98 -6.81 -6.52 3.47
N ASP A 99 -6.23 -6.30 2.29
CA ASP A 99 -5.31 -7.26 1.66
C ASP A 99 -3.93 -7.23 2.32
N GLU A 100 -3.53 -6.07 2.83
CA GLU A 100 -2.22 -5.84 3.43
C GLU A 100 -2.34 -4.97 4.70
N PHE A 101 -1.53 -5.29 5.69
CA PHE A 101 -1.43 -4.56 6.95
C PHE A 101 -0.02 -3.99 7.12
N ALA A 102 0.07 -2.70 7.38
CA ALA A 102 1.31 -1.99 7.58
C ALA A 102 1.34 -1.35 8.98
N ILE A 103 2.48 -1.46 9.67
CA ILE A 103 2.63 -0.92 11.02
C ILE A 103 3.96 -0.17 11.17
N GLU A 104 3.96 0.91 11.95
CA GLU A 104 5.20 1.57 12.33
C GLU A 104 6.01 0.67 13.27
N ALA A 105 7.31 0.52 13.00
CA ALA A 105 8.26 -0.22 13.82
C ALA A 105 8.69 0.63 15.04
N PRO A 106 8.97 0.01 16.20
CA PRO A 106 9.32 0.76 17.39
C PRO A 106 10.67 1.48 17.22
N PHE A 107 10.73 2.75 17.63
CA PHE A 107 12.00 3.49 17.62
C PHE A 107 12.82 3.21 18.89
N PHE A 108 14.14 3.12 18.74
CA PHE A 108 15.06 2.93 19.87
C PHE A 108 15.17 4.20 20.72
N GLY A 109 14.37 4.27 21.79
CA GLY A 109 14.42 5.34 22.79
C GLY A 109 15.35 5.02 23.96
N LYS A 110 15.70 6.04 24.76
CA LYS A 110 16.52 5.89 25.98
C LYS A 110 15.81 5.11 27.11
N ASN A 111 14.47 5.01 27.08
CA ASN A 111 13.69 4.37 28.15
C ASN A 111 13.16 2.99 27.72
N VAL A 112 13.78 1.95 28.26
CA VAL A 112 13.48 0.54 27.97
C VAL A 112 12.05 0.15 28.37
N GLN A 113 11.50 0.71 29.46
CA GLN A 113 10.14 0.37 29.90
C GLN A 113 9.06 0.87 28.93
N SER A 114 9.25 2.08 28.40
CA SER A 114 8.34 2.65 27.40
C SER A 114 8.40 1.85 26.09
N MET A 115 9.61 1.43 25.70
CA MET A 115 9.79 0.55 24.54
C MET A 115 9.10 -0.80 24.74
N LEU A 116 9.20 -1.42 25.92
CA LEU A 116 8.53 -2.68 26.21
C LEU A 116 7.00 -2.55 26.13
N LYS A 117 6.44 -1.42 26.60
CA LYS A 117 5.00 -1.13 26.49
C LYS A 117 4.57 -0.99 25.03
N LEU A 118 5.35 -0.27 24.23
CA LEU A 118 5.11 -0.10 22.80
C LEU A 118 5.17 -1.44 22.05
N GLY A 119 6.19 -2.26 22.32
CA GLY A 119 6.33 -3.59 21.72
C GLY A 119 5.17 -4.53 22.03
N ARG A 120 4.62 -4.48 23.26
CA ARG A 120 3.39 -5.23 23.61
C ARG A 120 2.18 -4.77 22.81
N ALA A 121 2.01 -3.46 22.64
CA ALA A 121 0.93 -2.89 21.83
C ALA A 121 1.03 -3.32 20.35
N GLN A 122 2.24 -3.25 19.78
CA GLN A 122 2.53 -3.73 18.43
C GLN A 122 2.25 -5.21 18.28
N GLY A 123 2.80 -6.06 19.17
CA GLY A 123 2.60 -7.50 19.11
C GLY A 123 1.12 -7.90 19.12
N VAL A 124 0.31 -7.20 19.92
CA VAL A 124 -1.14 -7.43 19.96
C VAL A 124 -1.84 -7.00 18.68
N ALA A 125 -1.47 -5.87 18.08
CA ALA A 125 -2.02 -5.43 16.80
C ALA A 125 -1.63 -6.39 15.65
N ILE A 126 -0.37 -6.82 15.62
CA ILE A 126 0.15 -7.77 14.63
C ILE A 126 -0.55 -9.12 14.76
N ALA A 127 -0.66 -9.66 15.98
CA ALA A 127 -1.35 -10.92 16.22
C ALA A 127 -2.82 -10.87 15.79
N ALA A 128 -3.51 -9.75 16.04
CA ALA A 128 -4.90 -9.56 15.59
C ALA A 128 -5.02 -9.61 14.06
N ALA A 129 -4.14 -8.92 13.33
CA ALA A 129 -4.14 -8.94 11.86
C ALA A 129 -3.78 -10.33 11.29
N MET A 130 -2.73 -10.96 11.83
CA MET A 130 -2.29 -12.28 11.39
C MET A 130 -3.33 -13.38 11.67
N SER A 131 -4.08 -13.27 12.77
CA SER A 131 -5.16 -14.22 13.09
C SER A 131 -6.29 -14.23 12.05
N ALA A 132 -6.42 -13.15 11.29
CA ALA A 132 -7.36 -13.02 10.18
C ALA A 132 -6.74 -13.33 8.80
N GLY A 133 -5.49 -13.80 8.77
CA GLY A 133 -4.77 -14.13 7.53
C GLY A 133 -4.25 -12.92 6.75
N VAL A 134 -4.20 -11.74 7.35
CA VAL A 134 -3.71 -10.52 6.68
C VAL A 134 -2.19 -10.44 6.81
N PRO A 135 -1.42 -10.33 5.70
CA PRO A 135 0.03 -10.18 5.75
C PRO A 135 0.42 -8.83 6.37
N VAL A 136 1.41 -8.88 7.27
CA VAL A 136 1.88 -7.72 8.04
C VAL A 136 3.27 -7.30 7.56
N THR A 137 3.50 -6.00 7.40
CA THR A 137 4.83 -5.42 7.12
C THR A 137 5.12 -4.25 8.06
N GLU A 138 6.35 -4.19 8.55
CA GLU A 138 6.80 -3.13 9.47
C GLU A 138 7.69 -2.10 8.75
N TYR A 139 7.58 -0.83 9.14
CA TYR A 139 8.39 0.25 8.61
C TYR A 139 9.00 1.13 9.69
N SER A 140 10.28 1.47 9.56
CA SER A 140 10.91 2.41 10.47
C SER A 140 10.38 3.84 10.28
N PRO A 141 10.31 4.66 11.35
CA PRO A 141 9.85 6.05 11.27
C PRO A 141 10.57 6.86 10.19
N ARG A 142 11.89 6.65 10.08
CA ARG A 142 12.73 7.32 9.08
C ARG A 142 12.37 6.89 7.65
N LYS A 143 12.03 5.61 7.43
CA LYS A 143 11.62 5.10 6.12
C LYS A 143 10.26 5.65 5.70
N ILE A 144 9.31 5.75 6.64
CA ILE A 144 7.98 6.34 6.40
C ILE A 144 8.14 7.79 5.93
N LYS A 145 8.86 8.61 6.71
CA LYS A 145 9.16 10.00 6.36
C LYS A 145 9.84 10.12 5.00
N GLN A 146 10.90 9.34 4.77
CA GLN A 146 11.63 9.32 3.50
C GLN A 146 10.75 8.96 2.30
N SER A 147 9.81 8.02 2.48
CA SER A 147 8.94 7.54 1.41
C SER A 147 7.91 8.60 0.97
N ILE A 148 7.53 9.51 1.87
CA ILE A 148 6.48 10.50 1.63
C ILE A 148 7.08 11.84 1.22
N THR A 149 8.10 12.30 1.94
CA THR A 149 8.65 13.65 1.78
C THR A 149 9.95 13.68 0.98
N GLY A 150 10.58 12.52 0.75
CA GLY A 150 11.94 12.45 0.22
C GLY A 150 13.03 12.77 1.26
N ASN A 151 12.67 13.06 2.52
CA ASN A 151 13.60 13.32 3.61
C ASN A 151 13.19 12.56 4.89
N GLY A 152 14.04 11.63 5.33
CA GLY A 152 13.82 10.84 6.55
C GLY A 152 13.76 11.63 7.86
N ASN A 153 14.23 12.89 7.86
CA ASN A 153 14.20 13.78 9.03
C ASN A 153 13.06 14.81 8.98
N ALA A 154 12.09 14.65 8.07
CA ALA A 154 10.97 15.58 7.94
C ALA A 154 10.14 15.70 9.24
N ASP A 155 9.62 16.89 9.48
CA ASP A 155 8.71 17.18 10.58
C ASP A 155 7.29 16.69 10.29
N LYS A 156 6.48 16.52 11.34
CA LYS A 156 5.09 16.05 11.21
C LYS A 156 4.25 16.94 10.29
N GLU A 157 4.46 18.24 10.32
CA GLU A 157 3.75 19.17 9.41
C GLU A 157 4.14 18.99 7.95
N GLN A 158 5.41 18.69 7.68
CA GLN A 158 5.87 18.42 6.31
C GLN A 158 5.25 17.11 5.79
N VAL A 159 5.17 16.07 6.64
CA VAL A 159 4.47 14.82 6.31
C VAL A 159 3.01 15.12 5.99
N TRP A 160 2.31 15.87 6.85
CA TRP A 160 0.91 16.24 6.63
C TRP A 160 0.69 16.96 5.30
N LYS A 161 1.49 18.00 4.99
CA LYS A 161 1.37 18.74 3.71
C LYS A 161 1.53 17.82 2.49
N MET A 162 2.44 16.86 2.57
CA MET A 162 2.62 15.88 1.50
C MET A 162 1.42 14.92 1.39
N LEU A 163 0.87 14.46 2.52
CA LEU A 163 -0.35 13.64 2.51
C LEU A 163 -1.55 14.39 1.91
N GLN A 164 -1.70 15.69 2.21
CA GLN A 164 -2.73 16.52 1.58
C GLN A 164 -2.57 16.56 0.06
N HIS A 165 -1.33 16.69 -0.43
CA HIS A 165 -1.08 16.70 -1.87
C HIS A 165 -1.34 15.33 -2.53
N ILE A 166 -0.94 14.24 -1.88
CA ILE A 166 -1.07 12.87 -2.42
C ILE A 166 -2.54 12.43 -2.51
N LEU A 167 -3.35 12.75 -1.49
CA LEU A 167 -4.74 12.30 -1.37
C LEU A 167 -5.77 13.43 -1.54
N SER A 168 -5.35 14.63 -1.92
CA SER A 168 -6.21 15.82 -2.08
C SER A 168 -7.04 16.14 -0.83
N LEU A 169 -6.44 16.03 0.36
CA LEU A 169 -7.13 16.24 1.64
C LEU A 169 -7.21 17.75 1.98
N THR A 170 -8.41 18.26 2.24
CA THR A 170 -8.64 19.67 2.58
C THR A 170 -8.49 19.96 4.07
N ASP A 171 -8.94 19.04 4.92
CA ASP A 171 -9.13 19.33 6.35
C ASP A 171 -7.96 18.86 7.19
N ARG A 172 -7.46 19.74 8.07
CA ARG A 172 -6.40 19.38 9.02
C ARG A 172 -6.97 18.46 10.11
N PRO A 173 -6.38 17.27 10.33
CA PRO A 173 -6.83 16.36 11.36
C PRO A 173 -6.53 16.91 12.74
N LYS A 174 -7.41 16.61 13.69
CA LYS A 174 -7.28 17.02 15.09
C LYS A 174 -6.14 16.31 15.82
N LEU A 175 -5.74 15.12 15.34
CA LEU A 175 -4.71 14.28 15.95
C LEU A 175 -3.72 13.83 14.86
N PHE A 176 -2.43 14.09 15.07
CA PHE A 176 -1.38 13.73 14.11
C PHE A 176 -1.11 12.22 14.08
N ASP A 177 -1.45 11.46 15.12
CA ASP A 177 -1.29 10.00 15.13
C ASP A 177 -2.09 9.34 13.99
N ALA A 178 -3.25 9.92 13.63
CA ALA A 178 -4.04 9.46 12.48
C ALA A 178 -3.29 9.69 11.15
N THR A 179 -2.58 10.82 11.03
CA THR A 179 -1.76 11.13 9.85
C THR A 179 -0.52 10.24 9.75
N ASP A 180 0.08 9.91 10.89
CA ASP A 180 1.24 9.02 10.98
C ASP A 180 0.83 7.60 10.53
N ALA A 181 -0.34 7.11 10.96
CA ALA A 181 -0.88 5.83 10.48
C ALA A 181 -1.25 5.83 8.98
N LEU A 182 -1.81 6.93 8.46
CA LEU A 182 -2.06 7.08 7.02
C LEU A 182 -0.74 7.08 6.23
N ALA A 183 0.28 7.76 6.75
CA ALA A 183 1.62 7.76 6.20
C ALA A 183 2.23 6.35 6.11
N VAL A 184 2.02 5.51 7.13
CA VAL A 184 2.44 4.10 7.13
C VAL A 184 1.78 3.33 5.96
N ALA A 185 0.47 3.49 5.75
CA ALA A 185 -0.25 2.82 4.66
C ALA A 185 0.27 3.25 3.27
N ILE A 186 0.49 4.55 3.06
CA ILE A 186 1.03 5.06 1.79
C ILE A 186 2.48 4.62 1.59
N CYS A 187 3.28 4.60 2.65
CA CYS A 187 4.64 4.08 2.60
C CYS A 187 4.66 2.64 2.10
N HIS A 188 3.76 1.79 2.63
CA HIS A 188 3.62 0.39 2.20
C HIS A 188 3.37 0.27 0.70
N HIS A 189 2.39 1.02 0.18
CA HIS A 189 2.07 1.04 -1.25
C HIS A 189 3.27 1.46 -2.11
N PHE A 190 3.99 2.51 -1.71
CA PHE A 190 5.16 2.98 -2.45
C PHE A 190 6.31 1.97 -2.46
N GLN A 191 6.52 1.23 -1.37
CA GLN A 191 7.52 0.16 -1.35
C GLN A 191 7.09 -1.03 -2.22
N GLY A 192 5.81 -1.38 -2.22
CA GLY A 192 5.27 -2.42 -3.13
C GLY A 192 5.45 -2.07 -4.61
N LYS A 193 5.31 -0.78 -4.97
CA LYS A 193 5.60 -0.30 -6.35
C LYS A 193 7.07 -0.40 -6.73
N LEU A 194 7.99 -0.17 -5.80
CA LEU A 194 9.43 -0.24 -6.07
C LEU A 194 9.91 -1.67 -6.35
N MET A 195 9.19 -2.67 -5.82
CA MET A 195 9.48 -4.09 -6.04
C MET A 195 8.95 -4.65 -7.37
N LEU A 196 8.14 -3.89 -8.12
CA LEU A 196 7.76 -4.28 -9.48
C LEU A 196 8.98 -4.10 -10.39
N PRO A 197 9.35 -5.10 -11.22
CA PRO A 197 10.45 -4.96 -12.15
C PRO A 197 10.14 -3.77 -13.07
N ALA A 198 11.00 -2.75 -12.99
CA ALA A 198 10.94 -1.64 -13.93
C ALA A 198 10.98 -2.21 -15.36
N PRO A 199 10.26 -1.64 -16.33
CA PRO A 199 10.48 -1.99 -17.73
C PRO A 199 11.99 -1.87 -18.01
N ALA A 200 12.53 -2.85 -18.74
CA ALA A 200 13.98 -3.09 -18.96
C ALA A 200 14.74 -1.94 -19.67
N THR A 201 14.19 -0.73 -19.70
CA THR A 201 14.74 0.49 -20.28
C THR A 201 15.24 1.50 -19.23
N ALA A 202 15.25 1.14 -17.94
CA ALA A 202 15.88 1.98 -16.92
C ALA A 202 17.40 2.03 -17.14
N LYS A 203 17.87 3.10 -17.79
CA LYS A 203 19.30 3.44 -17.91
C LYS A 203 19.96 3.25 -16.55
N LYS A 204 20.95 2.35 -16.47
CA LYS A 204 21.84 2.18 -15.31
C LYS A 204 22.26 3.57 -14.83
N LYS A 205 21.80 4.00 -13.65
CA LYS A 205 22.40 5.14 -12.97
C LYS A 205 23.87 4.79 -12.78
N SER A 206 24.75 5.54 -13.42
CA SER A 206 26.20 5.39 -13.23
C SER A 206 26.53 5.47 -11.74
N PRO A 207 27.41 4.60 -11.21
CA PRO A 207 27.88 4.74 -9.84
C PRO A 207 28.47 6.14 -9.68
N ARG A 208 28.12 6.81 -8.58
CA ARG A 208 28.65 8.13 -8.25
C ARG A 208 30.13 7.95 -7.91
N SER A 209 31.01 8.06 -8.89
CA SER A 209 32.45 8.03 -8.65
C SER A 209 32.83 9.32 -7.93
N ASN A 210 33.50 9.20 -6.79
CA ASN A 210 34.08 10.35 -6.08
C ASN A 210 35.33 10.92 -6.78
N ASN A 211 35.65 10.46 -7.99
CA ASN A 211 36.87 10.81 -8.68
C ASN A 211 36.57 11.60 -9.96
N TRP A 212 36.96 12.88 -9.96
CA TRP A 212 36.73 13.82 -11.06
C TRP A 212 37.51 13.43 -12.33
N GLU A 213 38.71 12.85 -12.20
CA GLU A 213 39.51 12.42 -13.37
C GLU A 213 38.79 11.33 -14.17
N GLU A 214 38.19 10.36 -13.47
CA GLU A 214 37.49 9.23 -14.09
C GLU A 214 36.22 9.69 -14.83
N PHE A 215 35.57 10.74 -14.32
CA PHE A 215 34.41 11.36 -14.95
C PHE A 215 34.77 12.08 -16.25
N VAL A 216 35.90 12.83 -16.25
CA VAL A 216 36.41 13.53 -17.43
C VAL A 216 36.86 12.54 -18.50
N ALA A 217 37.57 11.46 -18.12
CA ALA A 217 38.00 10.40 -19.03
C ALA A 217 36.82 9.71 -19.74
N ARG A 218 35.68 9.54 -19.05
CA ARG A 218 34.46 8.96 -19.63
C ARG A 218 33.63 9.94 -20.46
N ASN A 219 33.86 11.25 -20.34
CA ASN A 219 33.08 12.27 -21.04
C ASN A 219 33.97 13.31 -21.76
N PRO A 220 34.84 12.87 -22.69
CA PRO A 220 35.77 13.75 -23.39
C PRO A 220 35.07 14.84 -24.20
N GLN A 221 33.83 14.59 -24.66
CA GLN A 221 32.99 15.54 -25.40
C GLN A 221 32.52 16.75 -24.58
N ARG A 222 32.71 16.76 -23.26
CA ARG A 222 32.31 17.87 -22.37
C ARG A 222 33.44 18.83 -22.04
N ILE A 223 34.65 18.56 -22.54
CA ILE A 223 35.80 19.43 -22.33
C ILE A 223 35.76 20.54 -23.38
N LEU A 224 35.40 21.75 -22.96
CA LEU A 224 35.49 22.94 -23.82
C LEU A 224 36.98 23.28 -24.00
N LYS A 225 37.50 23.13 -25.21
CA LYS A 225 38.81 23.68 -25.57
C LYS A 225 38.68 25.20 -25.70
N LYS A 226 39.47 25.94 -24.94
CA LYS A 226 39.71 27.37 -25.18
C LYS A 226 40.65 27.55 -26.35
#